data_AF-A0AA38TQS3-F1
#
_entry.id   AF-A0AA38TQS3-F1
#
_cell.length_a   1.000
_cell.length_b   1.000
_cell.length_c   1.000
_cell.angle_alpha   90.00
_cell.angle_beta   90.00
_cell.angle_gamma   90.00
#
_symmetry.space_group_name_H-M   'P 1'
#
loop_
_entity.id
_entity.type
_entity.pdbx_description
1 polymer ?
#
loop_
_entity_poly.entity_id
_entity_poly.type
_entity_poly.pdbx_seq_one_letter_code
_entity_poly.pdbx_strand_id
1 'polypeptide(L)'
;MFSWYLVSQGCIKPLCDLLVHSSVSRIVIVCLDGLENILRVGEAEKNAGNTGGVNLFANLIDDVEGLENIEMLQILDNDEVYEKAFKILETYWVGEGDGTIDDGD
;
A
#
# COMPACT_ATOMS: atom_id res chain seq x y z
N MET A 1 8.70 -15.65 -7.76
CA MET A 1 8.06 -16.15 -9.01
C MET A 1 6.52 -16.08 -8.95
N PHE A 2 5.85 -16.46 -7.86
CA PHE A 2 4.37 -16.34 -7.74
C PHE A 2 3.85 -14.88 -7.66
N SER A 3 4.59 -13.99 -7.02
CA SER A 3 4.13 -12.61 -6.78
C SER A 3 4.14 -11.73 -8.03
N TRP A 4 5.11 -11.92 -8.93
CA TRP A 4 5.16 -11.25 -10.23
C TRP A 4 4.01 -11.68 -11.15
N TYR A 5 3.54 -12.93 -11.02
CA TYR A 5 2.43 -13.42 -11.82
C TYR A 5 1.13 -12.67 -11.49
N LEU A 6 0.78 -12.50 -10.21
CA LEU A 6 -0.43 -11.77 -9.81
C LEU A 6 -0.39 -10.30 -10.25
N VAL A 7 0.76 -9.65 -10.08
CA VAL A 7 0.94 -8.25 -10.52
C VAL A 7 0.87 -8.14 -12.04
N SER A 8 1.47 -9.07 -12.78
CA SER A 8 1.38 -9.10 -14.26
C SER A 8 0.00 -9.47 -14.79
N GLN A 9 -0.88 -10.05 -13.97
CA GLN A 9 -2.31 -10.22 -14.28
C GLN A 9 -3.16 -8.96 -13.98
N GLY A 10 -2.55 -7.86 -13.52
CA GLY A 10 -3.24 -6.59 -13.30
C GLY A 10 -4.17 -6.58 -12.08
N CYS A 11 -3.92 -7.41 -11.07
CA CYS A 11 -4.80 -7.50 -9.89
C CYS A 11 -4.77 -6.26 -8.98
N ILE A 12 -3.79 -5.36 -9.14
CA ILE A 12 -3.62 -4.17 -8.31
C ILE A 12 -4.79 -3.19 -8.50
N LYS A 13 -5.12 -2.82 -9.76
CA LYS A 13 -6.21 -1.86 -10.04
C LYS A 13 -7.56 -2.31 -9.46
N PRO A 14 -8.04 -3.55 -9.68
CA PRO A 14 -9.29 -4.01 -9.07
C PRO A 14 -9.27 -4.03 -7.54
N LEU A 15 -8.12 -4.33 -6.91
CA LEU A 15 -8.01 -4.30 -5.45
C LEU A 15 -8.13 -2.87 -4.91
N CYS A 16 -7.47 -1.90 -5.56
CA CYS A 16 -7.59 -0.48 -5.21
C CYS A 16 -9.03 0.04 -5.41
N ASP A 17 -9.67 -0.33 -6.51
CA ASP A 17 -11.06 0.07 -6.81
C ASP A 17 -12.07 -0.46 -5.78
N LEU A 18 -11.80 -1.64 -5.22
CA LEU A 18 -12.64 -2.23 -4.18
C LEU A 18 -12.53 -1.50 -2.84
N LEU A 19 -11.44 -0.78 -2.56
CA LEU A 19 -11.29 0.00 -1.33
C LEU A 19 -12.33 1.12 -1.23
N VAL A 20 -12.59 1.81 -2.34
CA VAL A 20 -13.50 2.97 -2.38
C VAL A 20 -14.95 2.54 -2.59
N HIS A 21 -15.19 1.51 -3.42
CA HIS A 21 -16.56 1.13 -3.80
C HIS A 21 -17.21 0.12 -2.86
N SER A 22 -16.46 -0.50 -1.93
CA SER A 22 -17.03 -1.48 -1.01
C SER A 22 -17.62 -0.82 0.22
N SER A 23 -18.94 -0.87 0.38
CA SER A 23 -19.61 -0.47 1.64
C SER A 23 -19.46 -1.51 2.77
N VAL A 24 -18.76 -2.62 2.51
CA VAL A 24 -18.58 -3.72 3.47
C VAL A 24 -17.15 -3.72 3.98
N SER A 25 -16.95 -3.30 5.23
CA SER A 25 -15.61 -3.16 5.84
C SER A 25 -14.75 -4.42 5.76
N ARG A 26 -15.36 -5.61 5.84
CA ARG A 26 -14.63 -6.89 5.69
C ARG A 26 -13.99 -7.06 4.31
N ILE A 27 -14.62 -6.56 3.25
CA ILE A 27 -14.05 -6.61 1.89
C ILE A 27 -12.85 -5.65 1.81
N VAL A 28 -12.99 -4.45 2.38
CA VAL A 28 -11.91 -3.46 2.46
C VAL A 28 -10.70 -4.03 3.19
N ILE A 29 -10.90 -4.67 4.35
CA ILE A 29 -9.82 -5.30 5.13
C ILE A 29 -9.09 -6.38 4.31
N VAL A 30 -9.83 -7.26 3.60
CA VAL A 30 -9.22 -8.30 2.75
C VAL A 30 -8.44 -7.68 1.58
N CYS A 31 -8.92 -6.58 1.01
CA CYS A 31 -8.20 -5.87 -0.05
C CYS A 31 -6.92 -5.23 0.50
N LEU A 32 -6.97 -4.63 1.69
CA LEU A 32 -5.79 -4.09 2.38
C LEU A 32 -4.77 -5.19 2.69
N ASP A 33 -5.21 -6.37 3.17
CA ASP A 33 -4.32 -7.52 3.36
C ASP A 33 -3.68 -7.98 2.04
N GLY A 34 -4.44 -7.97 0.96
CA GLY A 34 -3.93 -8.27 -0.39
C GLY A 34 -2.83 -7.29 -0.83
N LEU A 35 -3.08 -6.00 -0.66
CA LEU A 35 -2.12 -4.94 -1.00
C LEU A 35 -0.88 -4.96 -0.11
N GLU A 36 -1.05 -5.16 1.20
CA GLU A 36 0.05 -5.31 2.16
C GLU A 36 0.97 -6.49 1.78
N ASN A 37 0.38 -7.62 1.36
CA ASN A 37 1.14 -8.77 0.89
C ASN A 37 1.95 -8.47 -0.38
N ILE A 38 1.38 -7.73 -1.32
CA ILE A 38 2.04 -7.31 -2.56
C ILE A 38 3.22 -6.37 -2.22
N LEU A 39 2.98 -5.36 -1.38
CA LEU A 39 3.99 -4.41 -0.92
C LEU A 39 5.16 -5.10 -0.21
N ARG A 40 4.86 -6.07 0.66
CA ARG A 40 5.87 -6.87 1.36
C ARG A 40 6.78 -7.66 0.41
N VAL A 41 6.22 -8.21 -0.67
CA VAL A 41 7.04 -8.87 -1.70
C VAL A 41 7.94 -7.84 -2.38
N GLY A 42 7.40 -6.66 -2.71
CA GLY A 42 8.18 -5.61 -3.35
C GLY A 42 9.34 -5.12 -2.50
N GLU A 43 9.14 -5.07 -1.18
CA GLU A 43 10.22 -4.74 -0.25
C GLU A 43 11.28 -5.84 -0.18
N ALA A 44 10.88 -7.11 -0.25
CA ALA A 44 11.83 -8.22 -0.35
C ALA A 44 12.66 -8.16 -1.65
N GLU A 45 12.03 -7.82 -2.79
CA GLU A 45 12.72 -7.65 -4.08
C GLU A 45 13.66 -6.43 -4.09
N LYS A 46 13.24 -5.33 -3.44
CA LYS A 46 14.08 -4.15 -3.18
C LYS A 46 15.31 -4.52 -2.37
N ASN A 47 15.13 -5.21 -1.25
CA ASN A 47 16.22 -5.61 -0.36
C ASN A 47 17.15 -6.67 -0.99
N ALA A 48 16.65 -7.48 -1.92
CA ALA A 48 17.46 -8.39 -2.72
C ALA A 48 18.30 -7.69 -3.80
N GLY A 49 18.11 -6.38 -4.03
CA GLY A 49 18.82 -5.60 -5.04
C GLY A 49 18.30 -5.80 -6.46
N ASN A 50 17.14 -6.45 -6.64
CA ASN A 50 16.59 -6.76 -7.97
C ASN A 50 15.95 -5.54 -8.65
N THR A 51 15.60 -4.52 -7.88
CA THR A 51 14.80 -3.38 -8.33
C THR A 51 15.51 -2.04 -8.18
N GLY A 52 16.83 -2.02 -7.98
CA GLY A 52 17.60 -0.78 -7.86
C GLY A 52 17.28 0.04 -6.60
N GLY A 53 16.81 -0.61 -5.54
CA GLY A 53 16.55 0.04 -4.24
C GLY A 53 15.15 0.63 -4.09
N VAL A 54 14.22 0.36 -5.01
CA VAL A 54 12.84 0.84 -4.93
C VAL A 54 11.83 -0.31 -4.88
N ASN A 55 10.70 -0.10 -4.20
CA ASN A 55 9.59 -1.04 -4.20
C ASN A 55 8.72 -0.79 -5.45
N LEU A 56 8.93 -1.58 -6.51
CA LEU A 56 8.19 -1.41 -7.77
C LEU A 56 6.67 -1.58 -7.61
N PHE A 57 6.21 -2.36 -6.63
CA PHE A 57 4.78 -2.54 -6.41
C PHE A 57 4.14 -1.36 -5.70
N ALA A 58 4.88 -0.64 -4.85
CA ALA A 58 4.41 0.63 -4.29
C ALA A 58 4.15 1.64 -5.42
N ASN A 59 5.07 1.77 -6.37
CA ASN A 59 4.88 2.63 -7.55
C ASN A 59 3.66 2.21 -8.39
N LEU A 60 3.47 0.90 -8.61
CA LEU A 60 2.32 0.41 -9.37
C LEU A 60 0.98 0.64 -8.66
N ILE A 61 0.96 0.68 -7.33
CA ILE A 61 -0.22 1.05 -6.54
C ILE A 61 -0.49 2.54 -6.67
N ASP A 62 0.55 3.37 -6.60
CA ASP A 62 0.47 4.83 -6.78
C ASP A 62 -0.06 5.20 -8.19
N ASP A 63 0.47 4.56 -9.24
CA ASP A 63 0.08 4.76 -10.64
C ASP A 63 -1.42 4.51 -10.92
N VAL A 64 -2.12 3.81 -10.02
CA VAL A 64 -3.54 3.47 -10.14
C VAL A 64 -4.41 4.18 -9.10
N GLU A 65 -3.93 5.29 -8.55
CA GLU A 65 -4.60 6.08 -7.51
C GLU A 65 -4.81 5.28 -6.20
N GLY A 66 -4.02 4.21 -6.02
CA GLY A 66 -4.14 3.30 -4.89
C GLY A 66 -3.68 3.93 -3.58
N LEU A 67 -2.70 4.82 -3.63
CA LEU A 67 -2.20 5.55 -2.47
C LEU A 67 -3.29 6.46 -1.89
N GLU A 68 -3.89 7.31 -2.72
CA GLU A 68 -4.98 8.21 -2.36
C GLU A 68 -6.19 7.43 -1.85
N ASN A 69 -6.48 6.27 -2.46
CA ASN A 69 -7.56 5.40 -2.02
C ASN A 69 -7.32 4.84 -0.61
N ILE A 70 -6.07 4.49 -0.25
CA ILE A 70 -5.74 4.03 1.10
C ILE A 70 -5.78 5.20 2.11
N GLU A 71 -5.33 6.39 1.72
CA GLU A 71 -5.43 7.60 2.56
C GLU A 71 -6.89 7.95 2.89
N MET A 72 -7.80 7.86 1.90
CA MET A 72 -9.23 8.09 2.11
C MET A 72 -9.86 7.09 3.10
N LEU A 73 -9.27 5.92 3.32
CA LEU A 73 -9.80 4.99 4.33
C LEU A 73 -9.59 5.51 5.76
N GLN A 74 -8.64 6.43 5.96
CA GLN A 74 -8.39 7.01 7.28
C GLN A 74 -9.48 8.00 7.74
N ILE A 75 -10.33 8.48 6.82
CA ILE A 75 -11.45 9.37 7.16
C ILE A 75 -12.77 8.62 7.39
N LEU A 76 -12.76 7.28 7.27
CA LEU A 76 -13.95 6.45 7.47
C LEU A 76 -14.17 6.13 8.96
N ASP A 77 -15.43 6.02 9.37
CA ASP A 77 -15.85 5.65 10.73
C ASP A 77 -15.72 4.14 10.98
N ASN A 78 -14.50 3.62 10.85
CA ASN A 78 -14.16 2.23 11.16
C ASN A 78 -12.71 2.12 11.65
N ASP A 79 -12.55 1.99 12.97
CA ASP A 79 -11.24 1.94 13.63
C ASP A 79 -10.31 0.83 13.08
N GLU A 80 -10.86 -0.34 12.75
CA GLU A 80 -10.08 -1.47 12.24
C GLU A 80 -9.50 -1.19 10.84
N VAL A 81 -10.32 -0.60 9.96
CA VAL A 81 -9.89 -0.17 8.62
C VAL A 81 -8.89 0.97 8.72
N TYR A 82 -9.16 1.96 9.57
CA TYR A 82 -8.27 3.08 9.85
C TYR A 82 -6.89 2.60 10.28
N GLU A 83 -6.82 1.79 11.34
CA GLU A 83 -5.55 1.33 11.91
C GLU A 83 -4.71 0.54 10.90
N LYS A 84 -5.37 -0.28 10.07
CA LYS A 84 -4.67 -1.06 9.05
C LYS A 84 -4.16 -0.17 7.91
N ALA A 85 -4.97 0.75 7.41
CA ALA A 85 -4.56 1.69 6.38
C ALA A 85 -3.38 2.57 6.86
N PHE A 86 -3.46 3.08 8.09
CA PHE A 86 -2.39 3.85 8.73
C PHE A 86 -1.06 3.07 8.77
N LYS A 87 -1.08 1.84 9.29
CA LYS A 87 0.12 0.99 9.38
C LYS A 87 0.74 0.71 8.01
N ILE A 88 -0.07 0.47 6.98
CA ILE A 88 0.42 0.25 5.61
C ILE A 88 1.13 1.52 5.10
N LEU A 89 0.50 2.69 5.24
CA LEU A 89 1.08 3.96 4.79
C LEU A 89 2.38 4.29 5.53
N GLU A 90 2.39 4.16 6.86
CA GLU A 90 3.56 4.37 7.70
C GLU A 90 4.73 3.45 7.28
N THR A 91 4.44 2.17 7.00
CA THR A 91 5.46 1.18 6.67
C THR A 91 6.07 1.38 5.29
N TYR A 92 5.28 1.72 4.27
CA TYR A 92 5.71 1.67 2.88
C TYR A 92 5.90 3.02 2.20
N TRP A 93 5.29 4.09 2.70
CA TRP A 93 5.36 5.44 2.10
C TRP A 93 6.00 6.51 2.99
N VAL A 94 5.98 6.35 4.31
CA VAL A 94 6.64 7.30 5.23
C VAL A 94 8.09 6.91 5.52
N GLY A 95 8.36 5.64 5.86
CA GLY A 95 9.71 5.11 6.07
C GLY A 95 10.46 5.70 7.28
N GLU A 96 11.37 4.91 7.89
CA GLU A 96 12.22 5.29 9.04
C GLU A 96 13.31 6.36 8.70
N GLY A 97 13.01 7.35 7.87
CA GLY A 97 14.00 8.27 7.29
C GLY A 97 13.57 9.72 7.07
N ASP A 98 12.36 10.14 7.48
CA ASP A 98 11.92 11.54 7.38
C ASP A 98 11.90 12.30 8.72
N GLY A 99 12.63 11.81 9.73
CA GLY A 99 12.94 12.52 10.97
C GLY A 99 13.83 13.76 10.80
N THR A 100 13.71 14.52 9.70
CA THR A 100 14.16 15.91 9.63
C THR A 100 12.98 16.81 9.94
N ILE A 101 12.69 16.93 11.24
CA ILE A 101 12.23 18.20 11.78
C ILE A 101 13.39 19.17 11.53
N ASP A 102 13.35 19.86 10.40
CA ASP A 102 14.12 21.09 10.19
C ASP A 102 13.38 22.21 10.95
N ASP A 103 13.52 22.20 12.27
CA ASP A 103 13.32 23.40 13.08
C ASP A 103 14.53 24.31 12.81
N GLY A 104 14.49 24.99 11.66
CA GLY A 104 15.48 25.96 11.22
C GLY A 104 15.03 27.40 11.48
N ASP A 105 15.47 27.91 12.64
CA ASP A 105 15.59 29.31 13.15
C ASP A 105 14.34 30.21 13.28
#